data_AF-A0A7Y4WJ26-F1
#
_entry.id   AF-A0A7Y4WJ26-F1
#
_cell.length_a   1.000
_cell.length_b   1.000
_cell.length_c   1.000
_cell.angle_alpha   90.00
_cell.angle_beta   90.00
_cell.angle_gamma   90.00
#
_symmetry.space_group_name_H-M   'P 1'
#
loop_
_entity.id
_entity.type
_entity.pdbx_description
1 polymer ?
#
loop_
_entity_poly.entity_id
_entity_poly.type
_entity_poly.pdbx_seq_one_letter_code
_entity_poly.pdbx_strand_id
1 'polypeptide(L)'
;MFGTIPLLFALFPQDPSTATLTDLRVGHVIEARGEFDERGRFVAQKLVLLPAKEDDILVGAVRAEDFDPASFTLLGQRVDTDDLTNWNGLDKGSLAGKRVKVEGTYKGPKHFRAESIAPRGEGRDRIGARIDSLVPVEGGLEARLMNFIVVLPDKVEIEHELPLSAYGLAPQRMLGGPDNSADLERDEDDDFGQGIALHETLRLMGQLEWASSFYENFDLLEGSVNDEEDRWDNEEALRFRLAWTPRENLYGVAELRYRQLYRRDEDNGVNDSVVQHDGAFGETWLQWRDLGGNQGLDLTVGRQDFDDPREWLYDQNLDALRLSWIRPAWRLDVSASTTLTSGSERDQESWNAVAYLSNNDNDRNLAVWGLVRESGEAKAEVRNASNNAVEVELADSSLYFGARALGAWLPQNEVWADFSIQIGERDAPVNQGPVNVVVDSFDVSTWAYDIGSTWFPPFAAPLYFTVGYALGQGASNANESYRQTGYQDNNAKFGGVTSFSYYGELFEPELSNLGITTLGVGALVAERTSLDLVHHTYTQDEASAVFSPFPGIEANLDSRPNGNDADLGWELDLIFGYRRFKRWDLEIVAATFEPGAGFDVNDSAYYAKFQVRYRL
;
A
#
# COMPACT_ATOMS: atom_id res chain seq x y z
N MET A 1 12.00 51.76 61.43
CA MET A 1 12.25 51.70 59.98
C MET A 1 11.89 50.30 59.53
N PHE A 2 11.03 50.22 58.51
CA PHE A 2 10.55 49.03 57.80
C PHE A 2 9.59 48.09 58.53
N GLY A 3 8.33 48.18 58.10
CA GLY A 3 7.21 47.37 58.51
C GLY A 3 7.00 46.13 57.65
N THR A 4 6.15 45.28 58.21
CA THR A 4 5.51 44.09 57.66
C THR A 4 4.63 44.39 56.43
N ILE A 5 4.71 43.52 55.42
CA ILE A 5 3.64 43.32 54.41
C ILE A 5 3.42 41.80 54.26
N PRO A 6 2.22 41.27 54.55
CA PRO A 6 1.82 39.95 54.09
C PRO A 6 1.20 40.06 52.68
N LEU A 7 1.65 39.24 51.74
CA LEU A 7 0.95 39.03 50.48
C LEU A 7 -0.24 38.10 50.73
N LEU A 8 -1.43 38.67 50.85
CA LEU A 8 -2.70 37.97 50.70
C LEU A 8 -3.16 38.22 49.25
N PHE A 9 -2.99 37.26 48.35
CA PHE A 9 -3.72 37.28 47.08
C PHE A 9 -5.14 36.79 47.37
N ALA A 10 -6.09 37.73 47.38
CA ALA A 10 -7.50 37.41 47.33
C ALA A 10 -7.83 36.87 45.93
N LEU A 11 -8.10 35.57 45.84
CA LEU A 11 -8.82 34.97 44.70
C LEU A 11 -10.25 35.51 44.74
N PHE A 12 -10.53 36.54 43.95
CA PHE A 12 -11.90 36.86 43.60
C PHE A 12 -12.43 35.75 42.69
N PRO A 13 -13.60 35.14 42.96
CA PRO A 13 -14.30 34.41 41.93
C PRO A 13 -14.64 35.41 40.83
N GLN A 14 -14.03 35.26 39.65
CA GLN A 14 -14.54 35.96 38.48
C GLN A 14 -15.91 35.38 38.16
N ASP A 15 -16.91 36.26 38.00
CA ASP A 15 -18.21 35.86 37.47
C ASP A 15 -17.99 35.06 36.17
N PRO A 16 -18.73 33.95 35.96
CA PRO A 16 -18.64 33.21 34.70
C PRO A 16 -18.97 34.17 33.56
N SER A 17 -17.97 34.53 32.76
CA SER A 17 -18.16 35.39 31.60
C SER A 17 -19.15 34.70 30.67
N THR A 18 -20.36 35.22 30.49
CA THR A 18 -21.31 34.63 29.53
C THR A 18 -20.76 34.81 28.12
N ALA A 19 -20.25 33.73 27.53
CA ALA A 19 -19.77 33.71 26.16
C ALA A 19 -20.97 33.90 25.22
N THR A 20 -20.82 34.77 24.23
CA THR A 20 -21.82 34.98 23.19
C THR A 20 -21.37 34.33 21.89
N LEU A 21 -22.29 34.05 20.97
CA LEU A 21 -21.95 33.48 19.66
C LEU A 21 -20.97 34.35 18.87
N THR A 22 -21.02 35.67 19.06
CA THR A 22 -20.09 36.61 18.42
C THR A 22 -18.64 36.46 18.89
N ASP A 23 -18.41 35.76 20.00
CA ASP A 23 -17.07 35.48 20.52
C ASP A 23 -16.43 34.24 19.88
N LEU A 24 -17.21 33.41 19.17
CA LEU A 24 -16.70 32.26 18.46
C LEU A 24 -15.90 32.68 17.22
N ARG A 25 -14.81 31.95 16.98
CA ARG A 25 -13.90 32.19 15.85
C ARG A 25 -13.56 30.87 15.18
N VAL A 26 -13.23 30.94 13.89
CA VAL A 26 -12.60 29.81 13.17
C VAL A 26 -11.34 29.41 13.95
N GLY A 27 -11.21 28.11 14.22
CA GLY A 27 -10.14 27.56 15.08
C GLY A 27 -10.57 27.20 16.50
N HIS A 28 -11.66 27.76 17.06
CA HIS A 28 -12.17 27.26 18.33
C HIS A 28 -12.65 25.81 18.19
N VAL A 29 -12.44 25.00 19.23
CA VAL A 29 -12.99 23.64 19.31
C VAL A 29 -14.27 23.69 20.14
N ILE A 30 -15.37 23.23 19.55
CA ILE A 30 -16.68 23.19 20.21
C ILE A 30 -17.27 21.79 20.16
N GLU A 31 -18.00 21.40 21.21
CA GLU A 31 -18.93 20.28 21.20
C GLU A 31 -20.36 20.82 21.06
N ALA A 32 -20.97 20.63 19.89
CA ALA A 32 -22.36 20.94 19.66
C ALA A 32 -23.24 19.75 20.05
N ARG A 33 -24.24 19.99 20.90
CA ARG A 33 -25.25 19.00 21.30
C ARG A 33 -26.59 19.37 20.68
N GLY A 34 -27.19 18.45 19.95
CA GLY A 34 -28.34 18.77 19.12
C GLY A 34 -28.90 17.59 18.36
N GLU A 35 -29.63 17.91 17.29
CA GLU A 35 -30.32 16.97 16.41
C GLU A 35 -30.29 17.49 14.97
N PHE A 36 -30.46 16.61 13.99
CA PHE A 36 -30.56 17.00 12.58
C PHE A 36 -31.96 17.54 12.24
N ASP A 37 -32.02 18.61 11.43
CA ASP A 37 -33.24 19.09 10.82
C ASP A 37 -33.60 18.28 9.55
N GLU A 38 -34.79 18.55 8.99
CA GLU A 38 -35.28 17.88 7.76
C GLU A 38 -34.38 18.10 6.52
N ARG A 39 -33.46 19.07 6.58
CA ARG A 39 -32.51 19.40 5.51
C ARG A 39 -31.13 18.77 5.74
N GLY A 40 -30.97 17.96 6.79
CA GLY A 40 -29.71 17.31 7.14
C GLY A 40 -28.69 18.23 7.81
N ARG A 41 -29.11 19.39 8.34
CA ARG A 41 -28.22 20.28 9.12
C ARG A 41 -28.34 19.96 10.60
N PHE A 42 -27.24 19.97 11.32
CA PHE A 42 -27.24 19.72 12.76
C PHE A 42 -27.59 21.00 13.51
N VAL A 43 -28.72 21.06 14.21
CA VAL A 43 -29.15 22.24 14.95
C VAL A 43 -28.69 22.14 16.40
N ALA A 44 -27.72 22.99 16.77
CA ALA A 44 -27.19 23.03 18.12
C ALA A 44 -28.24 23.57 19.10
N GLN A 45 -28.51 22.81 20.15
CA GLN A 45 -29.34 23.23 21.28
C GLN A 45 -28.50 23.64 22.49
N LYS A 46 -27.22 23.24 22.51
CA LYS A 46 -26.24 23.60 23.52
C LYS A 46 -24.83 23.45 22.94
N LEU A 47 -23.93 24.36 23.32
CA LEU A 47 -22.52 24.34 22.94
C LEU A 47 -21.64 24.21 24.18
N VAL A 48 -20.54 23.49 24.04
CA VAL A 48 -19.45 23.48 25.03
C VAL A 48 -18.18 23.91 24.31
N LEU A 49 -17.50 24.94 24.83
CA LEU A 49 -16.18 25.34 24.36
C LEU A 49 -15.12 24.45 25.01
N LEU A 50 -14.32 23.80 24.18
CA LEU A 50 -13.30 22.85 24.61
C LEU A 50 -11.90 23.41 24.38
N PRO A 51 -10.91 23.03 25.21
CA PRO A 51 -9.51 23.30 24.91
C PRO A 51 -9.15 22.79 23.51
N ALA A 52 -8.19 23.44 22.85
CA ALA A 52 -7.63 22.93 21.61
C ALA A 52 -7.01 21.55 21.90
N LYS A 53 -7.66 20.51 21.40
CA LYS A 53 -7.27 19.11 21.49
C LYS A 53 -7.20 18.51 20.09
N GLU A 54 -6.49 17.42 19.94
CA GLU A 54 -6.28 16.76 18.65
C GLU A 54 -7.54 15.98 18.21
N ASP A 55 -8.24 15.32 19.13
CA ASP A 55 -9.34 14.43 18.77
C ASP A 55 -10.65 15.17 18.48
N ASP A 56 -11.27 14.83 17.36
CA ASP A 56 -12.67 15.09 17.04
C ASP A 56 -13.59 14.06 17.74
N ILE A 57 -14.85 14.43 17.97
CA ILE A 57 -15.82 13.63 18.71
C ILE A 57 -17.12 13.47 17.90
N LEU A 58 -17.61 12.24 17.81
CA LEU A 58 -18.96 11.93 17.36
C LEU A 58 -19.70 11.16 18.44
N VAL A 59 -20.94 11.56 18.74
CA VAL A 59 -21.83 10.81 19.63
C VAL A 59 -23.18 10.64 18.97
N GLY A 60 -23.59 9.40 18.77
CA GLY A 60 -24.83 9.07 18.08
C GLY A 60 -25.20 7.61 18.22
N ALA A 61 -26.32 7.22 17.61
CA ALA A 61 -26.69 5.82 17.45
C ALA A 61 -26.08 5.26 16.15
N VAL A 62 -25.46 4.08 16.26
CA VAL A 62 -25.04 3.29 15.10
C VAL A 62 -26.28 2.64 14.49
N ARG A 63 -26.35 2.59 13.17
CA ARG A 63 -27.52 2.01 12.49
C ARG A 63 -27.63 0.52 12.82
N ALA A 64 -28.86 0.02 12.89
CA ALA A 64 -29.10 -1.39 13.21
C ALA A 64 -28.61 -2.35 12.11
N GLU A 65 -28.36 -1.83 10.92
CA GLU A 65 -27.86 -2.55 9.74
C GLU A 65 -26.32 -2.49 9.59
N ASP A 66 -25.63 -1.69 10.41
CA ASP A 66 -24.17 -1.59 10.41
C ASP A 66 -23.59 -2.67 11.34
N PHE A 67 -23.16 -3.78 10.74
CA PHE A 67 -22.51 -4.91 11.43
C PHE A 67 -21.01 -5.03 11.14
N ASP A 68 -20.50 -4.20 10.24
CA ASP A 68 -19.10 -4.24 9.82
C ASP A 68 -18.19 -3.82 11.01
N PRO A 69 -17.28 -4.71 11.45
CA PRO A 69 -16.34 -4.41 12.52
C PRO A 69 -15.17 -3.53 12.09
N ALA A 70 -14.95 -3.31 10.79
CA ALA A 70 -13.90 -2.46 10.24
C ALA A 70 -14.38 -1.02 9.99
N SER A 71 -15.66 -0.84 9.69
CA SER A 71 -16.24 0.50 9.50
C SER A 71 -17.73 0.54 9.88
N PHE A 72 -18.22 1.72 10.28
CA PHE A 72 -19.66 1.92 10.50
C PHE A 72 -20.06 3.37 10.26
N THR A 73 -21.37 3.64 10.10
CA THR A 73 -21.87 4.99 9.92
C THR A 73 -22.37 5.57 11.24
N LEU A 74 -21.83 6.73 11.62
CA LEU A 74 -22.28 7.49 12.78
C LEU A 74 -22.65 8.91 12.36
N LEU A 75 -23.91 9.30 12.60
CA LEU A 75 -24.46 10.60 12.18
C LEU A 75 -24.33 10.90 10.67
N GLY A 76 -24.16 9.86 9.83
CA GLY A 76 -23.91 10.01 8.39
C GLY A 76 -22.44 10.15 8.00
N GLN A 77 -21.52 10.14 8.97
CA GLN A 77 -20.08 10.04 8.75
C GLN A 77 -19.66 8.57 8.81
N ARG A 78 -18.91 8.09 7.82
CA ARG A 78 -18.23 6.80 7.90
C ARG A 78 -17.07 6.91 8.88
N VAL A 79 -17.07 6.01 9.85
CA VAL A 79 -16.08 5.85 10.91
C VAL A 79 -15.34 4.56 10.62
N ASP A 80 -14.03 4.67 10.38
CA ASP A 80 -13.14 3.56 10.15
C ASP A 80 -12.47 3.19 11.47
N THR A 81 -12.34 1.89 11.72
CA THR A 81 -11.72 1.35 12.92
C THR A 81 -10.59 0.41 12.53
N ASP A 82 -9.52 0.42 13.30
CA ASP A 82 -8.35 -0.42 13.10
C ASP A 82 -8.00 -1.15 14.40
N ASP A 83 -6.85 -1.83 14.40
CA ASP A 83 -6.33 -2.54 15.58
C ASP A 83 -5.78 -1.61 16.68
N LEU A 84 -5.63 -0.32 16.39
CA LEU A 84 -5.24 0.72 17.35
C LEU A 84 -6.47 1.37 18.00
N THR A 85 -7.66 1.24 17.41
CA THR A 85 -8.91 1.71 18.00
C THR A 85 -9.15 1.04 19.37
N ASN A 86 -9.22 1.85 20.42
CA ASN A 86 -9.46 1.39 21.78
C ASN A 86 -10.96 1.20 22.07
N TRP A 87 -11.38 -0.04 22.30
CA TRP A 87 -12.76 -0.41 22.59
C TRP A 87 -13.03 -0.46 24.10
N ASN A 88 -13.63 0.60 24.63
CA ASN A 88 -13.85 0.76 26.07
C ASN A 88 -15.20 0.18 26.51
N GLY A 89 -15.24 -1.10 26.89
CA GLY A 89 -16.45 -1.74 27.41
C GLY A 89 -17.47 -2.11 26.32
N LEU A 90 -16.99 -2.30 25.10
CA LEU A 90 -17.73 -2.80 23.94
C LEU A 90 -16.89 -3.86 23.22
N ASP A 91 -17.55 -4.85 22.64
CA ASP A 91 -16.90 -5.81 21.75
C ASP A 91 -16.93 -5.29 20.30
N LYS A 92 -15.84 -5.51 19.55
CA LYS A 92 -15.75 -5.21 18.12
C LYS A 92 -16.89 -5.93 17.37
N GLY A 93 -17.56 -5.22 16.46
CA GLY A 93 -18.73 -5.74 15.72
C GLY A 93 -20.07 -5.75 16.50
N SER A 94 -20.07 -5.39 17.79
CA SER A 94 -21.30 -5.37 18.61
C SER A 94 -22.04 -4.03 18.58
N LEU A 95 -21.73 -3.16 17.62
CA LEU A 95 -22.18 -1.77 17.62
C LEU A 95 -23.61 -1.55 17.12
N ALA A 96 -24.14 -2.45 16.29
CA ALA A 96 -25.44 -2.30 15.65
C ALA A 96 -26.54 -1.87 16.64
N GLY A 97 -27.18 -0.73 16.38
CA GLY A 97 -28.24 -0.17 17.21
C GLY A 97 -27.81 0.39 18.58
N LYS A 98 -26.53 0.32 18.92
CA LYS A 98 -26.00 0.91 20.16
C LYS A 98 -25.68 2.38 19.95
N ARG A 99 -25.79 3.14 21.04
CA ARG A 99 -25.33 4.52 21.11
C ARG A 99 -23.90 4.56 21.61
N VAL A 100 -23.04 5.24 20.88
CA VAL A 100 -21.59 5.27 21.17
C VAL A 100 -21.05 6.69 21.14
N LYS A 101 -19.93 6.87 21.84
CA LYS A 101 -19.01 7.99 21.66
C LYS A 101 -17.79 7.47 20.91
N VAL A 102 -17.45 8.14 19.83
CA VAL A 102 -16.23 7.92 19.07
C VAL A 102 -15.36 9.15 19.24
N GLU A 103 -14.12 8.95 19.68
CA GLU A 103 -13.06 9.96 19.63
C GLU A 103 -12.03 9.52 18.59
N GLY A 104 -11.52 10.46 17.82
CA GLY A 104 -10.50 10.16 16.81
C GLY A 104 -10.32 11.32 15.86
N THR A 105 -9.80 11.04 14.67
CA THR A 105 -9.34 12.08 13.75
C THR A 105 -10.16 12.08 12.46
N TYR A 106 -10.74 13.23 12.11
CA TYR A 106 -11.43 13.42 10.83
C TYR A 106 -10.43 13.60 9.69
N LYS A 107 -10.40 12.64 8.77
CA LYS A 107 -9.49 12.62 7.62
C LYS A 107 -10.16 13.11 6.32
N GLY A 108 -11.48 13.04 6.24
CA GLY A 108 -12.26 13.59 5.12
C GLY A 108 -13.72 13.14 5.13
N PRO A 109 -14.54 13.57 4.15
CA PRO A 109 -15.98 13.31 4.12
C PRO A 109 -16.38 11.82 4.20
N LYS A 110 -15.45 10.93 3.83
CA LYS A 110 -15.62 9.47 3.87
C LYS A 110 -14.81 8.77 4.97
N HIS A 111 -13.90 9.48 5.64
CA HIS A 111 -12.96 8.87 6.58
C HIS A 111 -12.91 9.63 7.91
N PHE A 112 -13.34 8.94 8.95
CA PHE A 112 -13.12 9.33 10.34
C PHE A 112 -12.42 8.17 11.03
N ARG A 113 -11.13 8.31 11.35
CA ARG A 113 -10.38 7.25 12.01
C ARG A 113 -10.70 7.25 13.50
N ALA A 114 -11.26 6.16 14.01
CA ALA A 114 -11.55 6.02 15.43
C ALA A 114 -10.29 5.68 16.22
N GLU A 115 -10.00 6.47 17.24
CA GLU A 115 -8.96 6.16 18.24
C GLU A 115 -9.56 5.49 19.47
N SER A 116 -10.77 5.87 19.84
CA SER A 116 -11.50 5.18 20.90
C SER A 116 -13.00 5.16 20.68
N ILE A 117 -13.62 4.06 21.10
CA ILE A 117 -15.07 3.85 21.04
C ILE A 117 -15.56 3.40 22.40
N ALA A 118 -16.58 4.09 22.92
CA ALA A 118 -17.15 3.81 24.23
C ALA A 118 -18.69 3.83 24.20
N PRO A 119 -19.37 3.00 25.02
CA PRO A 119 -20.82 3.00 25.09
C PRO A 119 -21.30 4.32 25.68
N ARG A 120 -22.44 4.80 25.19
CA ARG A 120 -23.06 6.01 25.69
C ARG A 120 -24.52 5.77 26.05
N GLY A 121 -24.92 6.26 27.22
CA GLY A 121 -26.32 6.25 27.64
C GLY A 121 -27.18 7.21 26.83
N GLU A 122 -28.47 7.26 27.16
CA GLU A 122 -29.44 8.17 26.53
C GLU A 122 -28.98 9.63 26.57
N GLY A 123 -29.25 10.36 25.50
CA GLY A 123 -28.92 11.78 25.38
C GLY A 123 -28.90 12.24 23.94
N ARG A 124 -28.65 13.54 23.74
CA ARG A 124 -28.59 14.17 22.42
C ARG A 124 -27.34 13.75 21.66
N ASP A 125 -27.42 13.82 20.34
CA ASP A 125 -26.27 13.64 19.46
C ASP A 125 -25.26 14.76 19.69
N ARG A 126 -23.99 14.47 19.39
CA ARG A 126 -22.90 15.42 19.60
C ARG A 126 -21.92 15.38 18.46
N ILE A 127 -21.50 16.57 18.06
CA ILE A 127 -20.43 16.80 17.09
C ILE A 127 -19.41 17.71 17.78
N GLY A 128 -18.26 17.15 18.12
CA GLY A 128 -17.15 17.84 18.75
C GLY A 128 -16.01 18.03 17.76
N ALA A 129 -15.66 19.27 17.45
CA ALA A 129 -14.69 19.54 16.42
C ALA A 129 -14.19 21.00 16.46
N ARG A 130 -13.05 21.26 15.83
CA ARG A 130 -12.64 22.60 15.38
C ARG A 130 -13.67 23.19 14.40
N ILE A 131 -14.00 24.47 14.59
CA ILE A 131 -14.77 25.29 13.63
C ILE A 131 -13.88 25.60 12.41
N ASP A 132 -14.25 25.07 11.24
CA ASP A 132 -13.53 25.27 9.98
C ASP A 132 -14.00 26.51 9.22
N SER A 133 -15.29 26.82 9.31
CA SER A 133 -15.88 28.06 8.80
C SER A 133 -17.01 28.50 9.70
N LEU A 134 -17.28 29.80 9.74
CA LEU A 134 -18.35 30.39 10.53
C LEU A 134 -19.00 31.51 9.72
N VAL A 135 -20.28 31.37 9.40
CA VAL A 135 -21.02 32.29 8.52
C VAL A 135 -22.29 32.77 9.21
N PRO A 136 -22.60 34.08 9.22
CA PRO A 136 -23.88 34.57 9.73
C PRO A 136 -25.05 34.10 8.86
N VAL A 137 -26.12 33.64 9.50
CA VAL A 137 -27.36 33.23 8.84
C VAL A 137 -28.55 33.85 9.57
N GLU A 138 -29.76 33.74 9.00
CA GLU A 138 -30.96 34.21 9.68
C GLU A 138 -31.18 33.42 10.98
N GLY A 139 -31.15 34.13 12.12
CA GLY A 139 -31.40 33.55 13.45
C GLY A 139 -30.20 32.89 14.13
N GLY A 140 -28.97 33.09 13.64
CA GLY A 140 -27.78 32.53 14.26
C GLY A 140 -26.52 32.56 13.39
N LEU A 141 -25.63 31.60 13.66
CA LEU A 141 -24.45 31.30 12.84
C LEU A 141 -24.58 29.90 12.24
N GLU A 142 -23.95 29.70 11.09
CA GLU A 142 -23.71 28.39 10.51
C GLU A 142 -22.21 28.10 10.61
N ALA A 143 -21.87 27.06 11.36
CA ALA A 143 -20.52 26.56 11.53
C ALA A 143 -20.31 25.31 10.68
N ARG A 144 -19.12 25.18 10.09
CA ARG A 144 -18.66 23.89 9.54
C ARG A 144 -17.77 23.22 10.55
N LEU A 145 -18.13 21.99 10.90
CA LEU A 145 -17.38 21.11 11.79
C LEU A 145 -17.20 19.80 11.03
N MET A 146 -15.99 19.50 10.56
CA MET A 146 -15.75 18.33 9.70
C MET A 146 -16.64 18.37 8.43
N ASN A 147 -17.38 17.29 8.14
CA ASN A 147 -18.36 17.24 7.05
C ASN A 147 -19.72 17.85 7.42
N PHE A 148 -19.92 18.28 8.66
CA PHE A 148 -21.23 18.70 9.15
C PHE A 148 -21.44 20.20 9.00
N ILE A 149 -22.65 20.55 8.53
CA ILE A 149 -23.20 21.90 8.65
C ILE A 149 -23.94 21.97 9.98
N VAL A 150 -23.47 22.84 10.86
CA VAL A 150 -24.00 22.99 12.22
C VAL A 150 -24.56 24.39 12.41
N VAL A 151 -25.87 24.47 12.63
CA VAL A 151 -26.58 25.72 12.90
C VAL A 151 -26.49 26.03 14.39
N LEU A 152 -26.03 27.24 14.71
CA LEU A 152 -25.87 27.78 16.06
C LEU A 152 -26.91 28.90 16.28
N PRO A 153 -28.08 28.61 16.87
CA PRO A 153 -29.14 29.61 17.06
C PRO A 153 -28.71 30.75 17.99
N ASP A 154 -29.18 31.98 17.77
CA ASP A 154 -28.80 33.19 18.53
C ASP A 154 -28.86 33.05 20.07
N LYS A 155 -29.74 32.18 20.56
CA LYS A 155 -29.99 31.95 22.00
C LYS A 155 -29.38 30.65 22.52
N VAL A 156 -28.49 30.01 21.78
CA VAL A 156 -27.85 28.77 22.22
C VAL A 156 -26.93 29.06 23.40
N GLU A 157 -27.05 28.23 24.44
CA GLU A 157 -26.19 28.32 25.62
C GLU A 157 -24.78 27.82 25.28
N ILE A 158 -23.75 28.60 25.65
CA ILE A 158 -22.34 28.24 25.50
C ILE A 158 -21.74 28.00 26.89
N GLU A 159 -21.47 26.74 27.21
CA GLU A 159 -20.73 26.35 28.41
C GLU A 159 -19.23 26.42 28.18
N HIS A 160 -18.50 26.92 29.16
CA HIS A 160 -17.04 26.93 29.18
C HIS A 160 -16.58 26.96 30.64
N GLU A 161 -15.41 26.36 30.91
CA GLU A 161 -14.84 26.25 32.26
C GLU A 161 -13.81 27.34 32.54
N LEU A 162 -13.21 27.90 31.49
CA LEU A 162 -12.19 28.93 31.55
C LEU A 162 -12.68 30.22 30.88
N PRO A 163 -12.08 31.39 31.16
CA PRO A 163 -12.34 32.57 30.34
C PRO A 163 -12.05 32.30 28.86
N LEU A 164 -12.86 32.84 27.95
CA LEU A 164 -12.73 32.67 26.50
C LEU A 164 -11.30 32.89 25.97
N SER A 165 -10.56 33.85 26.55
CA SER A 165 -9.17 34.15 26.18
C SER A 165 -8.16 33.04 26.49
N ALA A 166 -8.53 32.06 27.32
CA ALA A 166 -7.69 30.91 27.66
C ALA A 166 -7.84 29.74 26.67
N TYR A 167 -8.87 29.77 25.82
CA TYR A 167 -9.06 28.77 24.77
C TYR A 167 -8.21 29.12 23.55
N GLY A 168 -7.17 28.32 23.29
CA GLY A 168 -6.37 28.44 22.08
C GLY A 168 -7.19 28.14 20.81
N LEU A 169 -6.74 28.71 19.68
CA LEU A 169 -7.28 28.37 18.37
C LEU A 169 -6.50 27.16 17.84
N ALA A 170 -7.21 26.06 17.58
CA ALA A 170 -6.63 24.89 16.95
C ALA A 170 -6.18 25.21 15.50
N PRO A 171 -5.02 24.69 15.08
CA PRO A 171 -4.52 24.86 13.72
C PRO A 171 -5.51 24.28 12.70
N GLN A 172 -5.38 24.68 11.45
CA GLN A 172 -6.24 24.16 10.38
C GLN A 172 -6.03 22.67 10.19
N ARG A 173 -7.12 21.90 10.07
CA ARG A 173 -7.04 20.46 9.80
C ARG A 173 -6.33 20.21 8.47
N MET A 174 -5.32 19.35 8.49
CA MET A 174 -4.78 18.76 7.27
C MET A 174 -5.70 17.60 6.86
N LEU A 175 -6.67 17.90 6.00
CA LEU A 175 -7.54 16.88 5.40
C LEU A 175 -6.75 16.09 4.36
N GLY A 176 -6.79 14.76 4.44
CA GLY A 176 -5.88 13.90 3.67
C GLY A 176 -4.44 13.91 4.18
N GLY A 177 -4.19 14.43 5.38
CA GLY A 177 -2.89 14.34 6.04
C GLY A 177 -2.64 12.89 6.46
N PRO A 178 -1.60 12.23 5.93
CA PRO A 178 -1.29 10.85 6.26
C PRO A 178 -0.79 10.81 7.71
N ASP A 179 -1.34 9.92 8.54
CA ASP A 179 -0.74 9.64 9.85
C ASP A 179 0.60 8.96 9.57
N ASN A 180 1.65 9.78 9.53
CA ASN A 180 2.92 9.47 8.88
C ASN A 180 2.75 9.41 7.37
N SER A 181 3.61 10.08 6.64
CA SER A 181 3.74 9.99 5.18
C SER A 181 4.26 8.64 4.68
N ALA A 182 3.81 7.58 5.34
CA ALA A 182 3.99 6.19 5.04
C ALA A 182 2.71 5.56 4.47
N ASP A 183 1.52 6.19 4.55
CA ASP A 183 0.26 5.63 4.04
C ASP A 183 -0.08 6.07 2.59
N LEU A 184 0.87 5.95 1.65
CA LEU A 184 0.52 5.15 0.46
C LEU A 184 0.36 3.73 1.03
N GLU A 185 -0.59 2.92 0.60
CA GLU A 185 -0.83 1.58 1.16
C GLU A 185 0.45 0.74 1.16
N ARG A 186 1.33 0.94 2.15
CA ARG A 186 2.56 0.18 2.32
C ARG A 186 2.12 -1.20 2.68
N ASP A 187 2.73 -2.19 2.04
CA ASP A 187 2.53 -3.54 2.50
C ASP A 187 2.87 -3.60 4.01
N GLU A 188 2.02 -4.30 4.76
CA GLU A 188 2.23 -4.56 6.18
C GLU A 188 3.58 -5.25 6.43
N ASP A 189 4.14 -5.84 5.37
CA ASP A 189 5.45 -6.47 5.33
C ASP A 189 6.58 -5.48 5.56
N ASP A 190 6.36 -4.22 5.17
CA ASP A 190 7.25 -3.09 5.36
C ASP A 190 6.96 -2.27 6.63
N ASP A 191 6.01 -2.71 7.46
CA ASP A 191 5.82 -2.16 8.79
C ASP A 191 6.96 -2.58 9.73
N PHE A 192 7.44 -1.63 10.54
CA PHE A 192 8.41 -1.87 11.59
C PHE A 192 7.77 -1.86 12.99
N GLY A 193 6.47 -1.61 13.11
CA GLY A 193 5.79 -1.42 14.39
C GLY A 193 6.07 -0.07 15.04
N GLN A 194 5.80 0.03 16.35
CA GLN A 194 5.82 1.31 17.07
C GLN A 194 7.23 1.84 17.38
N GLY A 195 8.23 0.96 17.38
CA GLY A 195 9.61 1.27 17.74
C GLY A 195 9.78 1.78 19.18
N ILE A 196 10.95 2.35 19.41
CA ILE A 196 11.39 2.92 20.67
C ILE A 196 11.61 4.42 20.46
N ALA A 197 10.95 5.25 21.27
CA ALA A 197 11.23 6.68 21.32
C ALA A 197 12.61 6.93 21.96
N LEU A 198 13.54 7.48 21.18
CA LEU A 198 14.84 7.93 21.68
C LEU A 198 14.76 9.39 22.19
N HIS A 199 13.84 10.16 21.61
CA HIS A 199 13.53 11.54 21.95
C HIS A 199 12.05 11.85 21.59
N GLU A 200 11.53 13.02 21.96
CA GLU A 200 10.19 13.50 21.56
C GLU A 200 9.99 13.54 20.04
N THR A 201 11.09 13.66 19.29
CA THR A 201 11.10 13.84 17.83
C THR A 201 11.87 12.75 17.09
N LEU A 202 12.37 11.72 17.79
CA LEU A 202 13.23 10.69 17.20
C LEU A 202 12.81 9.30 17.69
N ARG A 203 12.59 8.39 16.74
CA ARG A 203 12.23 6.99 16.99
C ARG A 203 13.20 6.05 16.29
N LEU A 204 13.50 4.95 16.96
CA LEU A 204 14.26 3.82 16.42
C LEU A 204 13.34 2.62 16.27
N MET A 205 13.39 1.97 15.13
CA MET A 205 12.59 0.81 14.79
C MET A 205 13.50 -0.28 14.23
N GLY A 206 13.08 -1.54 14.35
CA GLY A 206 13.86 -2.67 13.89
C GLY A 206 13.00 -3.83 13.43
N GLN A 207 13.48 -4.55 12.43
CA GLN A 207 12.86 -5.75 11.88
C GLN A 207 13.94 -6.85 11.74
N LEU A 208 13.58 -8.07 12.10
CA LEU A 208 14.37 -9.28 11.87
C LEU A 208 13.50 -10.25 11.09
N GLU A 209 14.05 -10.83 10.04
CA GLU A 209 13.39 -11.83 9.23
C GLU A 209 14.31 -13.04 9.02
N TRP A 210 13.69 -14.22 9.01
CA TRP A 210 14.31 -15.45 8.55
C TRP A 210 13.37 -16.16 7.60
N ALA A 211 13.88 -16.55 6.43
CA ALA A 211 13.16 -17.31 5.42
C ALA A 211 13.96 -18.54 4.98
N SER A 212 13.25 -19.64 4.69
CA SER A 212 13.82 -20.85 4.08
C SER A 212 12.92 -21.28 2.93
N SER A 213 13.51 -21.38 1.74
CA SER A 213 12.80 -21.73 0.50
C SER A 213 13.42 -22.95 -0.17
N PHE A 214 12.59 -23.88 -0.62
CA PHE A 214 12.97 -25.13 -1.27
C PHE A 214 12.32 -25.18 -2.65
N TYR A 215 13.11 -25.50 -3.66
CA TYR A 215 12.69 -25.71 -5.05
C TYR A 215 13.13 -27.12 -5.46
N GLU A 216 12.23 -27.86 -6.10
CA GLU A 216 12.46 -29.20 -6.62
C GLU A 216 12.09 -29.22 -8.10
N ASN A 217 13.02 -29.70 -8.95
CA ASN A 217 12.84 -29.89 -10.39
C ASN A 217 12.36 -28.63 -11.14
N PHE A 218 12.97 -27.46 -10.89
CA PHE A 218 12.55 -26.20 -11.54
C PHE A 218 13.06 -26.04 -12.98
N ASP A 219 13.87 -26.99 -13.47
CA ASP A 219 14.31 -27.15 -14.87
C ASP A 219 13.37 -28.06 -15.70
N LEU A 220 12.39 -28.70 -15.04
CA LEU A 220 11.33 -29.54 -15.63
C LEU A 220 11.84 -30.81 -16.35
N LEU A 221 13.03 -31.31 -16.03
CA LEU A 221 13.64 -32.43 -16.76
C LEU A 221 13.19 -33.81 -16.24
N GLU A 222 12.90 -34.74 -17.17
CA GLU A 222 12.58 -36.13 -16.86
C GLU A 222 13.88 -36.96 -16.82
N GLY A 223 14.37 -37.33 -15.64
CA GLY A 223 15.60 -38.11 -15.52
C GLY A 223 15.96 -38.46 -14.08
N SER A 224 16.74 -39.52 -13.85
CA SER A 224 17.03 -40.01 -12.49
C SER A 224 17.52 -38.89 -11.56
N VAL A 225 16.99 -38.75 -10.33
CA VAL A 225 17.43 -38.00 -9.11
C VAL A 225 18.78 -37.23 -9.13
N ASN A 226 19.77 -37.67 -9.91
CA ASN A 226 20.98 -36.94 -10.22
C ASN A 226 20.91 -36.06 -11.49
N ASP A 227 19.75 -35.76 -12.08
CA ASP A 227 19.60 -34.89 -13.27
C ASP A 227 18.60 -33.74 -13.02
N GLU A 228 17.91 -33.71 -11.87
CA GLU A 228 16.97 -32.66 -11.46
C GLU A 228 17.73 -31.48 -10.84
N GLU A 229 17.31 -30.25 -11.14
CA GLU A 229 17.83 -29.06 -10.45
C GLU A 229 17.02 -28.76 -9.19
N ASP A 230 17.66 -28.94 -8.04
CA ASP A 230 17.10 -28.62 -6.72
C ASP A 230 17.80 -27.40 -6.13
N ARG A 231 17.05 -26.53 -5.45
CA ARG A 231 17.61 -25.35 -4.78
C ARG A 231 17.07 -25.19 -3.38
N TRP A 232 17.98 -24.90 -2.44
CA TRP A 232 17.64 -24.55 -1.08
C TRP A 232 18.27 -23.22 -0.69
N ASP A 233 17.41 -22.25 -0.37
CA ASP A 233 17.79 -20.92 0.07
C ASP A 233 17.46 -20.74 1.56
N ASN A 234 18.40 -20.19 2.32
CA ASN A 234 18.15 -19.66 3.66
C ASN A 234 18.56 -18.18 3.68
N GLU A 235 17.60 -17.32 4.00
CA GLU A 235 17.80 -15.89 4.07
C GLU A 235 17.62 -15.38 5.51
N GLU A 236 18.54 -14.52 5.94
CA GLU A 236 18.46 -13.76 7.18
C GLU A 236 18.52 -12.27 6.85
N ALA A 237 17.52 -11.50 7.26
CA ALA A 237 17.47 -10.06 7.02
C ALA A 237 17.30 -9.26 8.32
N LEU A 238 18.06 -8.16 8.42
CA LEU A 238 18.03 -7.20 9.50
C LEU A 238 17.80 -5.80 8.93
N ARG A 239 16.78 -5.11 9.44
CA ARG A 239 16.48 -3.73 9.06
C ARG A 239 16.42 -2.85 10.29
N PHE A 240 17.06 -1.68 10.24
CA PHE A 240 17.02 -0.68 11.29
C PHE A 240 16.61 0.66 10.71
N ARG A 241 15.58 1.27 11.29
CA ARG A 241 15.01 2.52 10.79
C ARG A 241 15.02 3.60 11.87
N LEU A 242 15.52 4.77 11.51
CA LEU A 242 15.42 5.99 12.30
C LEU A 242 14.39 6.91 11.67
N ALA A 243 13.36 7.27 12.44
CA ALA A 243 12.34 8.24 12.05
C ALA A 243 12.49 9.52 12.85
N TRP A 244 12.51 10.66 12.16
CA TRP A 244 12.77 11.99 12.72
C TRP A 244 11.68 12.98 12.34
N THR A 245 11.06 13.59 13.34
CA THR A 245 9.98 14.58 13.18
C THR A 245 10.36 15.88 13.89
N PRO A 246 11.29 16.68 13.37
CA PRO A 246 11.75 17.90 14.03
C PRO A 246 10.68 18.99 14.13
N ARG A 247 9.67 18.95 13.25
CA ARG A 247 8.54 19.89 13.17
C ARG A 247 7.32 19.15 12.63
N GLU A 248 6.12 19.68 12.86
CA GLU A 248 4.85 19.08 12.38
C GLU A 248 4.80 18.87 10.86
N ASN A 249 5.52 19.69 10.09
CA ASN A 249 5.53 19.64 8.62
C ASN A 249 6.83 19.12 8.02
N LEU A 250 7.76 18.61 8.83
CA LEU A 250 9.02 18.06 8.35
C LEU A 250 9.23 16.68 8.96
N TYR A 251 9.38 15.69 8.10
CA TYR A 251 9.60 14.30 8.49
C TYR A 251 10.78 13.72 7.72
N GLY A 252 11.54 12.83 8.36
CA GLY A 252 12.69 12.18 7.75
C GLY A 252 12.84 10.74 8.19
N VAL A 253 13.33 9.92 7.29
CA VAL A 253 13.62 8.51 7.52
C VAL A 253 15.05 8.21 7.07
N ALA A 254 15.73 7.35 7.80
CA ALA A 254 16.96 6.71 7.36
C ALA A 254 16.94 5.24 7.76
N GLU A 255 17.22 4.35 6.80
CA GLU A 255 17.18 2.91 7.00
C GLU A 255 18.50 2.24 6.62
N LEU A 256 18.92 1.32 7.47
CA LEU A 256 20.01 0.39 7.22
C LEU A 256 19.44 -1.00 7.03
N ARG A 257 19.81 -1.67 5.94
CA ARG A 257 19.44 -3.04 5.61
C ARG A 257 20.68 -3.91 5.57
N TYR A 258 20.58 -5.11 6.12
CA TYR A 258 21.55 -6.18 5.98
C TYR A 258 20.83 -7.46 5.64
N ARG A 259 21.34 -8.19 4.66
CA ARG A 259 20.81 -9.47 4.20
C ARG A 259 21.95 -10.46 4.04
N GLN A 260 21.71 -11.69 4.48
CA GLN A 260 22.59 -12.82 4.24
C GLN A 260 21.78 -13.94 3.59
N LEU A 261 22.23 -14.39 2.43
CA LEU A 261 21.65 -15.52 1.70
C LEU A 261 22.65 -16.66 1.67
N TYR A 262 22.24 -17.83 2.14
CA TYR A 262 22.91 -19.10 1.88
C TYR A 262 22.09 -19.88 0.86
N ARG A 263 22.64 -20.05 -0.34
CA ARG A 263 22.07 -20.86 -1.41
C ARG A 263 22.84 -22.15 -1.57
N ARG A 264 22.12 -23.24 -1.74
CA ARG A 264 22.65 -24.53 -2.19
C ARG A 264 21.87 -24.98 -3.40
N ASP A 265 22.60 -25.19 -4.48
CA ASP A 265 22.05 -25.70 -5.73
C ASP A 265 22.60 -27.12 -5.92
N GLU A 266 21.73 -28.07 -6.22
CA GLU A 266 22.10 -29.41 -6.66
C GLU A 266 21.76 -29.51 -8.15
N ASP A 267 22.80 -29.51 -8.97
CA ASP A 267 22.70 -29.69 -10.42
C ASP A 267 23.47 -30.96 -10.78
N ASN A 268 22.79 -31.89 -11.42
CA ASN A 268 23.34 -33.15 -11.87
C ASN A 268 24.05 -33.98 -10.75
N GLY A 269 23.52 -33.92 -9.51
CA GLY A 269 24.13 -34.54 -8.31
C GLY A 269 25.40 -33.84 -7.80
N VAL A 270 25.75 -32.67 -8.35
CA VAL A 270 26.81 -31.79 -7.87
C VAL A 270 26.18 -30.70 -7.01
N ASN A 271 26.58 -30.67 -5.74
CA ASN A 271 26.16 -29.61 -4.83
C ASN A 271 27.11 -28.42 -4.92
N ASP A 272 26.63 -27.27 -5.39
CA ASP A 272 27.29 -25.97 -5.23
C ASP A 272 26.64 -25.20 -4.07
N SER A 273 27.42 -24.36 -3.39
CA SER A 273 26.88 -23.51 -2.33
C SER A 273 27.50 -22.14 -2.35
N VAL A 274 26.64 -21.12 -2.32
CA VAL A 274 27.03 -19.71 -2.35
C VAL A 274 26.53 -19.04 -1.08
N VAL A 275 27.40 -18.24 -0.47
CA VAL A 275 27.02 -17.31 0.61
C VAL A 275 27.13 -15.89 0.05
N GLN A 276 26.02 -15.16 0.05
CA GLN A 276 25.98 -13.76 -0.33
C GLN A 276 25.68 -12.90 0.89
N HIS A 277 26.37 -11.78 0.99
CA HIS A 277 26.12 -10.76 2.00
C HIS A 277 25.84 -9.45 1.30
N ASP A 278 24.73 -8.82 1.65
CA ASP A 278 24.34 -7.53 1.12
C ASP A 278 24.05 -6.56 2.27
N GLY A 279 24.56 -5.34 2.13
CA GLY A 279 24.46 -4.29 3.13
C GLY A 279 24.25 -2.96 2.42
N ALA A 280 23.08 -2.37 2.62
CA ALA A 280 22.65 -1.21 1.86
C ALA A 280 21.89 -0.21 2.72
N PHE A 281 21.78 1.01 2.20
CA PHE A 281 20.78 1.96 2.69
C PHE A 281 19.43 1.63 2.05
N GLY A 282 18.42 1.43 2.89
CA GLY A 282 17.02 1.33 2.45
C GLY A 282 16.44 2.73 2.22
N GLU A 283 15.18 2.90 2.58
CA GLU A 283 14.54 4.22 2.56
C GLU A 283 15.34 5.26 3.36
N THR A 284 15.78 6.31 2.66
CA THR A 284 16.54 7.42 3.23
C THR A 284 16.10 8.73 2.56
N TRP A 285 15.14 9.40 3.17
CA TRP A 285 14.47 10.55 2.57
C TRP A 285 14.03 11.60 3.59
N LEU A 286 13.78 12.81 3.10
CA LEU A 286 13.18 13.92 3.81
C LEU A 286 11.90 14.35 3.09
N GLN A 287 10.84 14.62 3.85
CA GLN A 287 9.60 15.15 3.34
C GLN A 287 9.20 16.43 4.04
N TRP A 288 8.89 17.43 3.22
CA TRP A 288 8.26 18.67 3.61
C TRP A 288 6.77 18.64 3.27
N ARG A 289 5.92 18.66 4.29
CA ARG A 289 4.47 18.67 4.13
C ARG A 289 3.93 20.09 4.00
N ASP A 290 2.88 20.23 3.21
CA ASP A 290 2.14 21.48 3.03
C ASP A 290 3.08 22.67 2.74
N LEU A 291 3.98 22.47 1.77
CA LEU A 291 4.95 23.44 1.32
C LEU A 291 4.25 24.75 0.92
N GLY A 292 4.56 25.83 1.64
CA GLY A 292 3.95 27.15 1.40
C GLY A 292 2.60 27.39 2.09
N GLY A 293 2.08 26.44 2.87
CA GLY A 293 0.93 26.58 3.76
C GLY A 293 -0.45 26.51 3.09
N ASN A 294 -1.31 25.62 3.57
CA ASN A 294 -2.69 25.33 3.16
C ASN A 294 -2.89 24.93 1.68
N GLN A 295 -1.87 24.42 1.02
CA GLN A 295 -1.93 24.03 -0.40
C GLN A 295 -2.06 22.53 -0.59
N GLY A 296 -1.81 21.72 0.45
CA GLY A 296 -1.80 20.25 0.33
C GLY A 296 -0.69 19.77 -0.60
N LEU A 297 0.42 20.51 -0.65
CA LEU A 297 1.55 20.24 -1.52
C LEU A 297 2.70 19.67 -0.69
N ASP A 298 3.07 18.43 -0.94
CA ASP A 298 4.13 17.73 -0.23
C ASP A 298 5.32 17.53 -1.17
N LEU A 299 6.53 17.68 -0.63
CA LEU A 299 7.79 17.49 -1.34
C LEU A 299 8.61 16.41 -0.63
N THR A 300 8.93 15.32 -1.31
CA THR A 300 9.83 14.27 -0.82
C THR A 300 11.11 14.24 -1.64
N VAL A 301 12.25 14.16 -0.96
CA VAL A 301 13.59 14.10 -1.57
C VAL A 301 14.39 12.98 -0.92
N GLY A 302 15.01 12.15 -1.75
CA GLY A 302 15.91 11.07 -1.32
C GLY A 302 15.48 9.71 -1.85
N ARG A 303 16.09 8.66 -1.31
CA ARG A 303 15.76 7.28 -1.62
C ARG A 303 14.46 6.92 -0.94
N GLN A 304 13.39 6.80 -1.70
CA GLN A 304 12.04 6.58 -1.20
C GLN A 304 11.44 5.36 -1.85
N ASP A 305 10.48 4.78 -1.15
CA ASP A 305 9.72 3.66 -1.63
C ASP A 305 8.65 4.11 -2.64
N PHE A 306 8.63 3.45 -3.80
CA PHE A 306 7.61 3.56 -4.83
C PHE A 306 6.84 2.26 -4.88
N ASP A 307 5.67 2.28 -4.26
CA ASP A 307 4.79 1.14 -4.09
C ASP A 307 3.38 1.51 -4.61
N ASP A 308 2.75 0.58 -5.30
CA ASP A 308 1.35 0.60 -5.67
C ASP A 308 0.62 -0.64 -5.15
N PRO A 309 -0.69 -0.58 -4.83
CA PRO A 309 -1.37 -1.63 -4.03
C PRO A 309 -1.40 -3.05 -4.62
N ARG A 310 -1.05 -3.21 -5.90
CA ARG A 310 -0.96 -4.50 -6.60
C ARG A 310 0.43 -4.72 -7.18
N GLU A 311 1.37 -3.84 -6.88
CA GLU A 311 2.75 -3.83 -7.33
C GLU A 311 2.88 -4.15 -8.82
N TRP A 312 1.93 -3.65 -9.62
CA TRP A 312 1.84 -3.92 -11.06
C TRP A 312 2.68 -2.92 -11.86
N LEU A 313 2.92 -1.74 -11.26
CA LEU A 313 3.70 -0.64 -11.80
C LEU A 313 5.03 -0.52 -11.08
N TYR A 314 5.03 -0.55 -9.74
CA TYR A 314 6.21 -0.43 -8.89
C TYR A 314 6.03 -1.16 -7.54
N ASP A 315 7.08 -1.85 -7.14
CA ASP A 315 7.58 -2.02 -5.78
C ASP A 315 9.10 -1.80 -5.85
N GLN A 316 9.55 -0.56 -5.69
CA GLN A 316 10.98 -0.26 -5.78
C GLN A 316 11.41 0.95 -4.95
N ASN A 317 12.55 0.78 -4.27
CA ASN A 317 13.26 1.89 -3.64
C ASN A 317 14.05 2.71 -4.69
N LEU A 318 13.61 3.93 -4.97
CA LEU A 318 14.21 4.83 -5.96
C LEU A 318 14.72 6.14 -5.34
N ASP A 319 15.85 6.63 -5.83
CA ASP A 319 16.40 7.95 -5.51
C ASP A 319 15.64 9.02 -6.30
N ALA A 320 14.80 9.80 -5.61
CA ALA A 320 13.82 10.63 -6.30
C ALA A 320 13.56 12.00 -5.68
N LEU A 321 13.07 12.88 -6.54
CA LEU A 321 12.36 14.11 -6.19
C LEU A 321 10.88 13.88 -6.52
N ARG A 322 10.01 13.92 -5.52
CA ARG A 322 8.57 13.69 -5.66
C ARG A 322 7.77 14.86 -5.12
N LEU A 323 6.80 15.30 -5.91
CA LEU A 323 5.82 16.33 -5.55
C LEU A 323 4.44 15.71 -5.53
N SER A 324 3.75 15.78 -4.39
CA SER A 324 2.40 15.27 -4.22
C SER A 324 1.45 16.42 -3.93
N TRP A 325 0.40 16.56 -4.74
CA TRP A 325 -0.65 17.54 -4.52
C TRP A 325 -1.94 16.82 -4.15
N ILE A 326 -2.30 16.89 -2.88
CA ILE A 326 -3.38 16.13 -2.27
C ILE A 326 -4.55 17.06 -1.98
N ARG A 327 -5.73 16.73 -2.53
CA ARG A 327 -7.00 17.39 -2.28
C ARG A 327 -8.06 16.33 -1.92
N PRO A 328 -9.15 16.71 -1.23
CA PRO A 328 -10.18 15.74 -0.83
C PRO A 328 -10.83 14.94 -1.96
N ALA A 329 -10.75 15.40 -3.21
CA ALA A 329 -11.39 14.79 -4.37
C ALA A 329 -10.39 14.29 -5.43
N TRP A 330 -9.10 14.55 -5.25
CA TRP A 330 -8.07 14.12 -6.18
C TRP A 330 -6.67 14.23 -5.59
N ARG A 331 -5.77 13.40 -6.11
CA ARG A 331 -4.35 13.40 -5.76
C ARG A 331 -3.53 13.35 -7.04
N LEU A 332 -2.54 14.22 -7.15
CA LEU A 332 -1.57 14.24 -8.23
C LEU A 332 -0.18 14.00 -7.64
N ASP A 333 0.49 12.93 -8.05
CA ASP A 333 1.90 12.69 -7.77
C ASP A 333 2.70 12.87 -9.05
N VAL A 334 3.79 13.63 -8.97
CA VAL A 334 4.78 13.74 -10.05
C VAL A 334 6.16 13.50 -9.46
N SER A 335 6.96 12.66 -10.11
CA SER A 335 8.34 12.39 -9.68
C SER A 335 9.30 12.35 -10.85
N ALA A 336 10.57 12.62 -10.52
CA ALA A 336 11.72 12.24 -11.31
C ALA A 336 12.63 11.41 -10.42
N SER A 337 13.07 10.26 -10.92
CA SER A 337 13.78 9.26 -10.13
C SER A 337 14.87 8.54 -10.91
N THR A 338 15.80 7.95 -10.17
CA THR A 338 16.89 7.09 -10.65
C THR A 338 17.23 6.06 -9.58
N THR A 339 18.12 5.12 -9.89
CA THR A 339 18.66 4.19 -8.91
C THR A 339 20.17 4.41 -8.80
N LEU A 340 20.60 5.06 -7.72
CA LEU A 340 22.02 5.37 -7.50
C LEU A 340 22.80 4.19 -6.89
N THR A 341 22.11 3.34 -6.12
CA THR A 341 22.70 2.18 -5.45
C THR A 341 21.67 1.06 -5.34
N SER A 342 22.15 -0.18 -5.20
CA SER A 342 21.32 -1.37 -4.90
C SER A 342 20.22 -1.65 -5.94
N GLY A 343 20.44 -1.24 -7.19
CA GLY A 343 19.61 -1.63 -8.34
C GLY A 343 20.27 -2.73 -9.15
N SER A 344 19.50 -3.41 -10.00
CA SER A 344 20.06 -4.27 -11.05
C SER A 344 20.99 -3.48 -11.98
N GLU A 345 21.87 -4.14 -12.74
CA GLU A 345 22.71 -3.44 -13.73
C GLU A 345 21.87 -2.66 -14.76
N ARG A 346 20.65 -3.13 -15.05
CA ARG A 346 19.67 -2.43 -15.91
C ARG A 346 19.11 -1.17 -15.25
N ASP A 347 18.86 -1.21 -13.94
CA ASP A 347 18.22 -0.12 -13.22
C ASP A 347 19.19 0.94 -12.72
N GLN A 348 20.46 0.56 -12.50
CA GLN A 348 21.50 1.48 -12.10
C GLN A 348 21.61 2.61 -13.13
N GLU A 349 21.53 3.85 -12.64
CA GLU A 349 21.59 5.07 -13.45
C GLU A 349 20.42 5.22 -14.47
N SER A 350 19.36 4.42 -14.37
CA SER A 350 18.14 4.63 -15.16
C SER A 350 17.50 5.99 -14.85
N TRP A 351 16.94 6.65 -15.86
CA TRP A 351 16.16 7.86 -15.68
C TRP A 351 14.68 7.57 -15.80
N ASN A 352 13.91 8.05 -14.83
CA ASN A 352 12.49 7.79 -14.73
C ASN A 352 11.73 9.08 -14.43
N ALA A 353 10.56 9.22 -15.04
CA ALA A 353 9.61 10.27 -14.73
C ALA A 353 8.20 9.70 -14.65
N VAL A 354 7.48 10.01 -13.57
CA VAL A 354 6.14 9.48 -13.31
C VAL A 354 5.16 10.61 -13.08
N ALA A 355 3.95 10.47 -13.61
CA ALA A 355 2.79 11.28 -13.25
C ALA A 355 1.61 10.36 -12.94
N TYR A 356 1.01 10.51 -11.76
CA TYR A 356 -0.11 9.69 -11.29
C TYR A 356 -1.23 10.60 -10.78
N LEU A 357 -2.42 10.51 -11.38
CA LEU A 357 -3.60 11.28 -11.00
C LEU A 357 -4.71 10.34 -10.57
N SER A 358 -5.19 10.47 -9.33
CA SER A 358 -6.30 9.69 -8.81
C SER A 358 -7.42 10.55 -8.23
N ASN A 359 -8.55 9.91 -7.95
CA ASN A 359 -9.68 10.50 -7.21
C ASN A 359 -9.45 10.60 -5.69
N ASN A 360 -8.28 10.20 -5.18
CA ASN A 360 -7.94 10.19 -3.75
C ASN A 360 -8.98 9.47 -2.87
N ASP A 361 -9.51 8.37 -3.39
CA ASP A 361 -10.46 7.48 -2.73
C ASP A 361 -9.82 6.09 -2.63
N ASN A 362 -9.58 5.60 -1.42
CA ASN A 362 -8.93 4.29 -1.23
C ASN A 362 -9.96 3.15 -1.34
N ASP A 363 -11.22 3.39 -0.98
CA ASP A 363 -12.27 2.37 -1.12
C ASP A 363 -12.61 2.12 -2.59
N ARG A 364 -12.53 3.15 -3.43
CA ARG A 364 -12.87 3.09 -4.87
C ARG A 364 -11.88 3.92 -5.66
N ASN A 365 -10.66 3.42 -5.70
CA ASN A 365 -9.56 4.13 -6.36
C ASN A 365 -9.76 4.11 -7.86
N LEU A 366 -9.74 5.30 -8.47
CA LEU A 366 -9.69 5.46 -9.91
C LEU A 366 -8.50 6.35 -10.24
N ALA A 367 -7.63 5.87 -11.12
CA ALA A 367 -6.42 6.57 -11.48
C ALA A 367 -6.09 6.48 -12.98
N VAL A 368 -5.34 7.47 -13.43
CA VAL A 368 -4.59 7.45 -14.70
C VAL A 368 -3.16 7.80 -14.41
N TRP A 369 -2.25 7.20 -15.16
CA TRP A 369 -0.82 7.34 -14.89
C TRP A 369 -0.01 7.29 -16.18
N GLY A 370 1.19 7.87 -16.11
CA GLY A 370 2.20 7.77 -17.15
C GLY A 370 3.59 7.63 -16.53
N LEU A 371 4.39 6.74 -17.09
CA LEU A 371 5.79 6.54 -16.75
C LEU A 371 6.64 6.65 -18.01
N VAL A 372 7.68 7.46 -17.96
CA VAL A 372 8.79 7.39 -18.90
C VAL A 372 9.94 6.72 -18.20
N ARG A 373 10.57 5.75 -18.86
CA ARG A 373 11.78 5.10 -18.38
C ARG A 373 12.79 4.99 -19.51
N GLU A 374 14.01 5.39 -19.19
CA GLU A 374 15.18 5.27 -20.03
C GLU A 374 16.24 4.51 -19.22
N SER A 375 16.50 3.25 -19.58
CA SER A 375 17.65 2.52 -19.06
C SER A 375 18.82 2.69 -20.04
N GLY A 376 19.99 3.03 -19.51
CA GLY A 376 21.23 3.10 -20.29
C GLY A 376 21.68 1.74 -20.83
N GLU A 377 22.87 1.70 -21.42
CA GLU A 377 23.52 0.49 -21.96
C GLU A 377 23.78 -0.54 -20.84
N ALA A 378 22.78 -1.36 -20.54
CA ALA A 378 22.86 -2.42 -19.56
C ALA A 378 23.63 -3.61 -20.15
N LYS A 379 24.60 -4.13 -19.41
CA LYS A 379 25.35 -5.30 -19.85
C LYS A 379 24.51 -6.55 -19.66
N ALA A 380 24.46 -7.37 -20.69
CA ALA A 380 23.78 -8.66 -20.67
C ALA A 380 24.70 -9.74 -21.24
N GLU A 381 24.78 -10.89 -20.55
CA GLU A 381 25.38 -12.09 -21.12
C GLU A 381 24.34 -12.83 -21.95
N VAL A 382 24.64 -13.04 -23.23
CA VAL A 382 23.77 -13.75 -24.17
C VAL A 382 24.50 -14.94 -24.77
N ARG A 383 23.78 -16.04 -25.00
CA ARG A 383 24.32 -17.22 -25.66
C ARG A 383 24.19 -17.04 -27.18
N ASN A 384 25.31 -17.14 -27.90
CA ASN A 384 25.25 -17.18 -29.36
C ASN A 384 24.73 -18.55 -29.85
N ALA A 385 24.50 -18.68 -31.16
CA ALA A 385 24.04 -19.94 -31.76
C ALA A 385 25.00 -21.13 -31.58
N SER A 386 26.26 -20.90 -31.15
CA SER A 386 27.21 -21.95 -30.76
C SER A 386 27.27 -22.18 -29.24
N ASN A 387 26.31 -21.64 -28.49
CA ASN A 387 26.21 -21.67 -27.03
C ASN A 387 27.38 -21.05 -26.25
N ASN A 388 28.15 -20.14 -26.90
CA ASN A 388 29.17 -19.36 -26.20
C ASN A 388 28.54 -18.11 -25.59
N ALA A 389 28.95 -17.78 -24.36
CA ALA A 389 28.64 -16.52 -23.72
C ALA A 389 29.26 -15.34 -24.49
N VAL A 390 28.45 -14.32 -24.75
CA VAL A 390 28.84 -13.05 -25.38
C VAL A 390 28.23 -11.93 -24.55
N GLU A 391 29.04 -10.96 -24.13
CA GLU A 391 28.53 -9.76 -23.46
C GLU A 391 28.05 -8.76 -24.52
N VAL A 392 26.84 -8.24 -24.34
CA VAL A 392 26.24 -7.19 -25.17
C VAL A 392 25.72 -6.06 -24.28
N GLU A 393 25.60 -4.87 -24.86
CA GLU A 393 25.03 -3.69 -24.21
C GLU A 393 23.64 -3.43 -24.82
N LEU A 394 22.62 -3.35 -23.97
CA LEU A 394 21.22 -3.20 -24.37
C LEU A 394 20.62 -1.94 -23.73
N ALA A 395 20.02 -1.08 -24.54
CA ALA A 395 19.21 0.04 -24.06
C ALA A 395 17.70 -0.23 -24.22
N ASP A 396 16.89 0.43 -23.39
CA ASP A 396 15.43 0.39 -23.44
C ASP A 396 14.88 1.78 -23.08
N SER A 397 14.06 2.33 -23.97
CA SER A 397 13.35 3.59 -23.76
C SER A 397 11.88 3.34 -23.99
N SER A 398 11.10 3.45 -22.91
CA SER A 398 9.68 3.11 -22.92
C SER A 398 8.85 4.19 -22.22
N LEU A 399 7.79 4.63 -22.89
CA LEU A 399 6.67 5.35 -22.31
C LEU A 399 5.54 4.36 -22.05
N TYR A 400 5.12 4.29 -20.80
CA TYR A 400 3.93 3.60 -20.37
C TYR A 400 2.84 4.61 -20.05
N PHE A 401 1.62 4.32 -20.50
CA PHE A 401 0.43 5.08 -20.14
C PHE A 401 -0.67 4.10 -19.75
N GLY A 402 -1.34 4.36 -18.63
CA GLY A 402 -2.36 3.44 -18.15
C GLY A 402 -3.46 4.09 -17.33
N ALA A 403 -4.45 3.25 -17.05
CA ALA A 403 -5.59 3.56 -16.21
C ALA A 403 -5.88 2.38 -15.30
N ARG A 404 -6.39 2.69 -14.11
CA ARG A 404 -6.61 1.72 -13.04
C ARG A 404 -7.90 2.01 -12.29
N ALA A 405 -8.61 0.96 -11.91
CA ALA A 405 -9.70 0.99 -10.94
C ALA A 405 -9.51 -0.11 -9.88
N LEU A 406 -9.38 0.25 -8.60
CA LEU A 406 -9.23 -0.69 -7.48
C LEU A 406 -10.31 -0.48 -6.41
N GLY A 407 -10.63 -1.55 -5.67
CA GLY A 407 -11.41 -1.49 -4.43
C GLY A 407 -12.87 -1.95 -4.54
N ALA A 408 -13.69 -1.51 -3.60
CA ALA A 408 -15.06 -1.95 -3.34
C ALA A 408 -16.12 -1.33 -4.28
N TRP A 409 -15.97 -1.57 -5.59
CA TRP A 409 -16.88 -1.05 -6.62
C TRP A 409 -18.26 -1.73 -6.62
N LEU A 410 -18.32 -3.00 -6.21
CA LEU A 410 -19.55 -3.79 -6.10
C LEU A 410 -19.74 -4.24 -4.65
N PRO A 411 -20.99 -4.46 -4.17
CA PRO A 411 -21.22 -4.93 -2.81
C PRO A 411 -20.48 -6.24 -2.54
N GLN A 412 -19.75 -6.32 -1.42
CA GLN A 412 -19.00 -7.53 -0.99
C GLN A 412 -17.93 -7.99 -1.98
N ASN A 413 -17.47 -7.12 -2.87
CA ASN A 413 -16.43 -7.45 -3.82
C ASN A 413 -15.34 -6.40 -3.75
N GLU A 414 -14.10 -6.86 -3.75
CA GLU A 414 -12.94 -6.05 -4.11
C GLU A 414 -12.64 -6.34 -5.57
N VAL A 415 -12.53 -5.29 -6.38
CA VAL A 415 -12.35 -5.37 -7.83
C VAL A 415 -11.05 -4.68 -8.17
N TRP A 416 -10.30 -5.25 -9.10
CA TRP A 416 -9.20 -4.56 -9.76
C TRP A 416 -9.40 -4.60 -11.28
N ALA A 417 -8.97 -3.52 -11.92
CA ALA A 417 -8.90 -3.42 -13.36
C ALA A 417 -7.76 -2.47 -13.72
N ASP A 418 -6.74 -3.03 -14.33
CA ASP A 418 -5.50 -2.39 -14.73
C ASP A 418 -5.36 -2.47 -16.24
N PHE A 419 -4.95 -1.37 -16.87
CA PHE A 419 -4.69 -1.30 -18.30
C PHE A 419 -3.46 -0.43 -18.56
N SER A 420 -2.61 -0.89 -19.47
CA SER A 420 -1.38 -0.21 -19.85
C SER A 420 -1.15 -0.29 -21.36
N ILE A 421 -0.60 0.77 -21.92
CA ILE A 421 -0.02 0.82 -23.26
C ILE A 421 1.46 1.15 -23.10
N GLN A 422 2.31 0.40 -23.79
CA GLN A 422 3.75 0.65 -23.90
C GLN A 422 4.06 1.17 -25.31
N ILE A 423 4.85 2.24 -25.40
CA ILE A 423 5.38 2.75 -26.65
C ILE A 423 6.85 3.09 -26.44
N GLY A 424 7.74 2.62 -27.30
CA GLY A 424 9.17 2.81 -27.08
C GLY A 424 10.06 2.18 -28.14
N GLU A 425 11.34 2.12 -27.83
CA GLU A 425 12.39 1.43 -28.58
C GLU A 425 13.17 0.53 -27.63
N ARG A 426 13.48 -0.70 -28.05
CA ARG A 426 14.19 -1.68 -27.25
C ARG A 426 15.30 -2.34 -28.06
N ASP A 427 16.50 -2.37 -27.51
CA ASP A 427 17.60 -3.13 -28.06
C ASP A 427 17.51 -4.60 -27.67
N ALA A 428 17.80 -5.49 -28.63
CA ALA A 428 17.86 -6.92 -28.37
C ALA A 428 18.98 -7.62 -29.16
N PRO A 429 19.56 -8.70 -28.61
CA PRO A 429 20.59 -9.49 -29.27
C PRO A 429 20.02 -10.28 -30.45
N VAL A 430 20.67 -10.19 -31.61
CA VAL A 430 20.33 -10.93 -32.83
C VAL A 430 21.54 -11.76 -33.28
N ASN A 431 21.34 -13.07 -33.39
CA ASN A 431 22.37 -13.98 -33.91
C ASN A 431 22.61 -13.74 -35.41
N GLN A 432 23.83 -13.35 -35.77
CA GLN A 432 24.29 -13.24 -37.15
C GLN A 432 25.28 -14.35 -37.49
N GLY A 433 24.72 -15.54 -37.76
CA GLY A 433 25.49 -16.76 -37.95
C GLY A 433 25.89 -17.41 -36.63
N PRO A 434 26.83 -18.37 -36.65
CA PRO A 434 27.08 -19.25 -35.51
C PRO A 434 27.76 -18.58 -34.32
N VAL A 435 28.55 -17.53 -34.53
CA VAL A 435 29.44 -16.96 -33.49
C VAL A 435 29.17 -15.49 -33.21
N ASN A 436 28.61 -14.75 -34.16
CA ASN A 436 28.40 -13.30 -34.00
C ASN A 436 27.01 -13.04 -33.43
N VAL A 437 26.97 -12.18 -32.41
CA VAL A 437 25.76 -11.53 -31.93
C VAL A 437 25.91 -10.04 -32.26
N VAL A 438 24.87 -9.45 -32.84
CA VAL A 438 24.74 -8.00 -33.00
C VAL A 438 23.57 -7.52 -32.16
N VAL A 439 23.56 -6.24 -31.82
CA VAL A 439 22.42 -5.59 -31.20
C VAL A 439 21.61 -4.90 -32.30
N ASP A 440 20.30 -5.10 -32.30
CA ASP A 440 19.35 -4.41 -33.18
C ASP A 440 18.26 -3.75 -32.34
N SER A 441 17.70 -2.65 -32.82
CA SER A 441 16.68 -1.88 -32.10
C SER A 441 15.30 -2.14 -32.69
N PHE A 442 14.33 -2.39 -31.82
CA PHE A 442 12.95 -2.74 -32.18
C PHE A 442 11.99 -1.69 -31.65
N ASP A 443 11.09 -1.21 -32.51
CA ASP A 443 9.97 -0.36 -32.11
C ASP A 443 8.96 -1.18 -31.31
N VAL A 444 8.56 -0.70 -30.13
CA VAL A 444 7.55 -1.32 -29.28
C VAL A 444 6.29 -0.46 -29.29
N SER A 445 5.15 -1.07 -29.59
CA SER A 445 3.83 -0.45 -29.44
C SER A 445 2.80 -1.52 -29.07
N THR A 446 2.60 -1.69 -27.77
CA THR A 446 1.87 -2.84 -27.21
C THR A 446 0.98 -2.44 -26.05
N TRP A 447 0.18 -3.38 -25.55
CA TRP A 447 -0.71 -3.15 -24.42
C TRP A 447 -0.80 -4.37 -23.50
N ALA A 448 -1.29 -4.13 -22.29
CA ALA A 448 -1.65 -5.17 -21.33
C ALA A 448 -2.86 -4.77 -20.49
N TYR A 449 -3.52 -5.76 -19.91
CA TYR A 449 -4.50 -5.54 -18.85
C TYR A 449 -4.51 -6.68 -17.83
N ASP A 450 -4.96 -6.36 -16.62
CA ASP A 450 -5.28 -7.32 -15.56
C ASP A 450 -6.63 -6.92 -14.95
N ILE A 451 -7.59 -7.84 -14.95
CA ILE A 451 -8.92 -7.62 -14.39
C ILE A 451 -9.31 -8.76 -13.47
N GLY A 452 -9.96 -8.45 -12.37
CA GLY A 452 -10.51 -9.49 -11.51
C GLY A 452 -11.30 -8.98 -10.33
N SER A 453 -11.77 -9.93 -9.53
CA SER A 453 -12.50 -9.63 -8.31
C SER A 453 -12.35 -10.73 -7.26
N THR A 454 -12.24 -10.31 -6.01
CA THR A 454 -12.44 -11.14 -4.83
C THR A 454 -13.83 -10.87 -4.25
N TRP A 455 -14.65 -11.91 -4.16
CA TRP A 455 -15.99 -11.88 -3.61
C TRP A 455 -16.03 -12.47 -2.20
N PHE A 456 -16.65 -11.73 -1.26
CA PHE A 456 -16.81 -12.06 0.14
C PHE A 456 -18.29 -12.38 0.49
N PRO A 457 -18.85 -13.51 0.04
CA PRO A 457 -20.25 -13.86 0.26
C PRO A 457 -20.58 -14.10 1.75
N PRO A 458 -21.53 -13.36 2.35
CA PRO A 458 -21.91 -13.55 3.75
C PRO A 458 -22.43 -14.97 4.06
N PHE A 459 -23.03 -15.64 3.07
CA PHE A 459 -23.57 -16.99 3.26
C PHE A 459 -22.50 -18.08 3.33
N ALA A 460 -21.27 -17.80 2.91
CA ALA A 460 -20.15 -18.74 2.94
C ALA A 460 -18.99 -18.26 3.83
N ALA A 461 -19.19 -17.21 4.63
CA ALA A 461 -18.19 -16.73 5.57
C ALA A 461 -17.66 -17.88 6.47
N PRO A 462 -16.33 -17.96 6.71
CA PRO A 462 -15.31 -16.96 6.42
C PRO A 462 -14.64 -17.09 5.03
N LEU A 463 -15.26 -17.81 4.08
CA LEU A 463 -14.69 -18.01 2.74
C LEU A 463 -14.84 -16.78 1.83
N TYR A 464 -13.86 -16.57 0.97
CA TYR A 464 -13.91 -15.68 -0.18
C TYR A 464 -13.42 -16.39 -1.45
N PHE A 465 -13.84 -15.88 -2.60
CA PHE A 465 -13.58 -16.47 -3.90
C PHE A 465 -13.00 -15.42 -4.84
N THR A 466 -11.95 -15.77 -5.55
CA THR A 466 -11.26 -14.85 -6.46
C THR A 466 -11.32 -15.38 -7.88
N VAL A 467 -11.55 -14.49 -8.84
CA VAL A 467 -11.40 -14.75 -10.27
C VAL A 467 -10.66 -13.59 -10.92
N GLY A 468 -9.69 -13.90 -11.77
CA GLY A 468 -8.92 -12.90 -12.50
C GLY A 468 -8.51 -13.39 -13.88
N TYR A 469 -8.25 -12.44 -14.76
CA TYR A 469 -7.61 -12.69 -16.04
C TYR A 469 -6.67 -11.53 -16.39
N ALA A 470 -5.42 -11.86 -16.68
CA ALA A 470 -4.41 -10.92 -17.13
C ALA A 470 -3.89 -11.31 -18.51
N LEU A 471 -3.51 -10.32 -19.32
CA LEU A 471 -2.91 -10.52 -20.63
C LEU A 471 -1.90 -9.42 -20.92
N GLY A 472 -0.66 -9.81 -21.17
CA GLY A 472 0.37 -8.98 -21.79
C GLY A 472 0.52 -9.35 -23.26
N GLN A 473 0.31 -8.39 -24.17
CA GLN A 473 0.32 -8.64 -25.61
C GLN A 473 1.63 -9.27 -26.09
N GLY A 474 1.51 -10.35 -26.86
CA GLY A 474 2.60 -10.98 -27.59
C GLY A 474 2.81 -10.40 -28.99
N ALA A 475 3.95 -10.73 -29.57
CA ALA A 475 4.26 -10.42 -30.95
C ALA A 475 5.01 -11.59 -31.59
N SER A 476 4.89 -11.73 -32.92
CA SER A 476 5.63 -12.75 -33.69
C SER A 476 7.15 -12.65 -33.52
N ASN A 477 7.64 -11.45 -33.20
CA ASN A 477 8.98 -11.21 -32.71
C ASN A 477 8.88 -10.89 -31.22
N ALA A 478 9.38 -11.76 -30.36
CA ALA A 478 9.28 -11.60 -28.90
C ALA A 478 9.82 -10.25 -28.42
N ASN A 479 10.81 -9.67 -29.13
CA ASN A 479 11.40 -8.35 -28.81
C ASN A 479 10.39 -7.20 -28.89
N GLU A 480 9.32 -7.36 -29.66
CA GLU A 480 8.24 -6.39 -29.85
C GLU A 480 7.08 -6.62 -28.87
N SER A 481 7.15 -7.61 -27.97
CA SER A 481 6.08 -7.93 -27.01
C SER A 481 6.00 -6.90 -25.88
N TYR A 482 4.80 -6.79 -25.28
CA TYR A 482 4.57 -6.01 -24.08
C TYR A 482 5.46 -6.49 -22.95
N ARG A 483 5.92 -5.55 -22.12
CA ARG A 483 6.61 -5.82 -20.86
C ARG A 483 6.06 -4.91 -19.78
N GLN A 484 6.23 -5.32 -18.53
CA GLN A 484 5.94 -4.44 -17.41
C GLN A 484 7.09 -3.43 -17.23
N THR A 485 6.93 -2.50 -16.30
CA THR A 485 7.82 -1.34 -16.13
C THR A 485 9.28 -1.74 -15.84
N GLY A 486 9.50 -2.93 -15.31
CA GLY A 486 10.75 -3.41 -14.72
C GLY A 486 10.90 -3.08 -13.24
N TYR A 487 9.89 -2.47 -12.62
CA TYR A 487 9.86 -2.16 -11.19
C TYR A 487 8.73 -2.88 -10.45
N GLN A 488 7.91 -3.65 -11.14
CA GLN A 488 6.85 -4.45 -10.55
C GLN A 488 7.44 -5.67 -9.80
N ASP A 489 6.73 -6.10 -8.76
CA ASP A 489 6.96 -7.38 -8.10
C ASP A 489 5.75 -8.33 -8.27
N ASN A 490 4.60 -7.81 -8.75
CA ASN A 490 3.36 -8.57 -8.91
C ASN A 490 2.93 -9.29 -7.61
N ASN A 491 3.10 -8.62 -6.47
CA ASN A 491 2.65 -9.09 -5.17
C ASN A 491 1.37 -8.35 -4.73
N ALA A 492 0.44 -9.07 -4.11
CA ALA A 492 -0.79 -8.51 -3.59
C ALA A 492 -1.49 -9.48 -2.63
N LYS A 493 -2.56 -8.99 -2.01
CA LYS A 493 -3.52 -9.81 -1.25
C LYS A 493 -4.82 -9.90 -2.04
N PHE A 494 -5.46 -11.07 -2.07
CA PHE A 494 -6.83 -11.18 -2.55
C PHE A 494 -7.86 -10.90 -1.47
N GLY A 495 -7.72 -11.55 -0.33
CA GLY A 495 -8.55 -11.34 0.86
C GLY A 495 -7.92 -11.89 2.14
N GLY A 496 -6.70 -12.44 2.03
CA GLY A 496 -5.92 -12.99 3.12
C GLY A 496 -5.12 -11.92 3.86
N VAL A 497 -4.29 -12.36 4.80
CA VAL A 497 -3.49 -11.45 5.64
C VAL A 497 -2.04 -11.34 5.19
N THR A 498 -1.61 -12.17 4.25
CA THR A 498 -0.24 -12.17 3.70
C THR A 498 -0.31 -11.99 2.20
N SER A 499 0.61 -11.18 1.69
CA SER A 499 0.82 -10.93 0.27
C SER A 499 1.55 -12.14 -0.33
N PHE A 500 1.31 -12.41 -1.60
CA PHE A 500 1.95 -13.47 -2.38
C PHE A 500 2.02 -13.04 -3.86
N SER A 501 2.94 -13.62 -4.62
CA SER A 501 3.09 -13.41 -6.06
C SER A 501 1.81 -13.87 -6.77
N TYR A 502 0.93 -12.95 -7.12
CA TYR A 502 -0.44 -13.29 -7.55
C TYR A 502 -0.54 -13.82 -8.99
N TYR A 503 0.60 -13.92 -9.68
CA TYR A 503 0.74 -14.64 -10.95
C TYR A 503 1.37 -16.04 -10.78
N GLY A 504 1.65 -16.49 -9.57
CA GLY A 504 2.28 -17.77 -9.26
C GLY A 504 3.51 -17.56 -8.39
N GLU A 505 3.61 -18.34 -7.31
CA GLU A 505 4.73 -18.35 -6.37
C GLU A 505 5.92 -19.18 -6.85
N LEU A 506 5.69 -20.11 -7.78
CA LEU A 506 6.73 -20.94 -8.38
C LEU A 506 7.11 -20.42 -9.77
N PHE A 507 6.14 -20.23 -10.67
CA PHE A 507 6.42 -19.76 -12.02
C PHE A 507 6.85 -18.29 -12.04
N GLU A 508 6.27 -17.46 -11.17
CA GLU A 508 6.63 -16.05 -10.95
C GLU A 508 6.86 -15.24 -12.25
N PRO A 509 5.88 -15.19 -13.17
CA PRO A 509 6.12 -14.58 -14.48
C PRO A 509 5.99 -13.05 -14.47
N GLU A 510 6.78 -12.39 -15.33
CA GLU A 510 6.45 -11.07 -15.86
C GLU A 510 5.25 -11.18 -16.82
N LEU A 511 4.32 -10.22 -16.77
CA LEU A 511 3.20 -10.17 -17.72
C LEU A 511 3.68 -9.71 -19.11
N SER A 512 4.28 -10.61 -19.87
CA SER A 512 4.88 -10.38 -21.20
C SER A 512 4.58 -11.56 -22.12
N ASN A 513 3.89 -11.34 -23.25
CA ASN A 513 3.45 -12.41 -24.15
C ASN A 513 2.73 -13.55 -23.39
N LEU A 514 1.87 -13.19 -22.45
CA LEU A 514 1.34 -14.12 -21.46
C LEU A 514 -0.09 -13.76 -21.07
N GLY A 515 -0.98 -14.74 -21.21
CA GLY A 515 -2.32 -14.78 -20.65
C GLY A 515 -2.36 -15.66 -19.41
N ILE A 516 -2.97 -15.15 -18.34
CA ILE A 516 -3.06 -15.84 -17.05
C ILE A 516 -4.53 -15.86 -16.62
N THR A 517 -5.09 -17.05 -16.42
CA THR A 517 -6.41 -17.19 -15.76
C THR A 517 -6.20 -17.59 -14.32
N THR A 518 -6.77 -16.83 -13.39
CA THR A 518 -6.62 -17.05 -11.94
C THR A 518 -7.95 -17.41 -11.31
N LEU A 519 -7.97 -18.47 -10.50
CA LEU A 519 -9.08 -18.88 -9.67
C LEU A 519 -8.59 -19.09 -8.24
N GLY A 520 -9.19 -18.41 -7.26
CA GLY A 520 -8.81 -18.50 -5.86
C GLY A 520 -9.98 -18.87 -4.96
N VAL A 521 -9.69 -19.61 -3.90
CA VAL A 521 -10.56 -19.75 -2.73
C VAL A 521 -9.71 -19.54 -1.49
N GLY A 522 -10.15 -18.64 -0.61
CA GLY A 522 -9.45 -18.38 0.64
C GLY A 522 -10.40 -18.28 1.82
N ALA A 523 -9.83 -18.30 3.02
CA ALA A 523 -10.56 -18.26 4.28
C ALA A 523 -9.83 -17.43 5.32
N LEU A 524 -10.51 -16.44 5.89
CA LEU A 524 -10.08 -15.76 7.12
C LEU A 524 -10.42 -16.63 8.34
N VAL A 525 -9.59 -17.64 8.62
CA VAL A 525 -9.78 -18.60 9.72
C VAL A 525 -9.86 -17.88 11.08
N ALA A 526 -9.15 -16.77 11.22
CA ALA A 526 -9.28 -15.81 12.31
C ALA A 526 -8.96 -14.39 11.78
N GLU A 527 -9.20 -13.36 12.59
CA GLU A 527 -8.99 -11.95 12.19
C GLU A 527 -7.59 -11.66 11.61
N ARG A 528 -6.56 -12.40 12.04
CA ARG A 528 -5.17 -12.25 11.59
C ARG A 528 -4.57 -13.59 11.16
N THR A 529 -5.38 -14.44 10.56
CA THR A 529 -4.96 -15.75 10.06
C THR A 529 -5.75 -16.11 8.81
N SER A 530 -5.07 -16.31 7.69
CA SER A 530 -5.68 -16.72 6.43
C SER A 530 -5.08 -18.02 5.90
N LEU A 531 -5.87 -18.68 5.05
CA LEU A 531 -5.45 -19.77 4.21
C LEU A 531 -6.04 -19.54 2.82
N ASP A 532 -5.19 -19.53 1.81
CA ASP A 532 -5.54 -19.28 0.42
C ASP A 532 -5.09 -20.44 -0.45
N LEU A 533 -5.95 -20.87 -1.37
CA LEU A 533 -5.64 -21.82 -2.43
C LEU A 533 -5.91 -21.15 -3.76
N VAL A 534 -4.88 -21.00 -4.60
CA VAL A 534 -4.95 -20.26 -5.86
C VAL A 534 -4.48 -21.15 -6.99
N HIS A 535 -5.23 -21.15 -8.09
CA HIS A 535 -4.92 -21.92 -9.29
C HIS A 535 -4.77 -20.98 -10.47
N HIS A 536 -3.69 -21.17 -11.22
CA HIS A 536 -3.36 -20.41 -12.41
C HIS A 536 -3.29 -21.31 -13.63
N THR A 537 -3.68 -20.80 -14.80
CA THR A 537 -3.33 -21.40 -16.08
C THR A 537 -2.62 -20.38 -16.95
N TYR A 538 -1.57 -20.81 -17.63
CA TYR A 538 -0.66 -19.95 -18.38
C TYR A 538 -0.72 -20.29 -19.86
N THR A 539 -0.93 -19.28 -20.70
CA THR A 539 -0.93 -19.44 -22.15
C THR A 539 -0.24 -18.25 -22.79
N GLN A 540 0.75 -18.49 -23.65
CA GLN A 540 1.36 -17.40 -24.42
C GLN A 540 0.33 -16.79 -25.39
N ASP A 541 0.39 -15.48 -25.59
CA ASP A 541 -0.45 -14.83 -26.61
C ASP A 541 0.02 -15.25 -28.03
N GLU A 542 1.34 -15.36 -28.21
CA GLU A 542 2.03 -15.92 -29.37
C GLU A 542 3.05 -16.97 -28.92
N ALA A 543 2.99 -18.18 -29.47
CA ALA A 543 3.94 -19.25 -29.13
C ALA A 543 5.39 -18.82 -29.38
N SER A 544 6.23 -18.88 -28.35
CA SER A 544 7.60 -18.36 -28.36
C SER A 544 8.51 -19.21 -27.48
N ALA A 545 9.73 -19.47 -27.95
CA ALA A 545 10.75 -20.20 -27.19
C ALA A 545 11.46 -19.35 -26.12
N VAL A 546 10.94 -18.16 -25.84
CA VAL A 546 11.49 -17.17 -24.91
C VAL A 546 10.33 -16.57 -24.13
N PHE A 547 10.44 -16.52 -22.80
CA PHE A 547 9.44 -15.87 -21.92
C PHE A 547 9.48 -14.34 -22.02
N SER A 548 10.68 -13.75 -21.92
CA SER A 548 10.90 -12.30 -21.99
C SER A 548 12.07 -11.98 -22.91
N PRO A 549 11.99 -10.94 -23.76
CA PRO A 549 13.03 -10.62 -24.72
C PRO A 549 14.32 -10.06 -24.10
N PHE A 550 14.34 -9.74 -22.81
CA PHE A 550 15.52 -9.22 -22.12
C PHE A 550 16.18 -10.31 -21.27
N PRO A 551 17.47 -10.60 -21.48
CA PRO A 551 18.19 -11.63 -20.72
C PRO A 551 18.20 -11.30 -19.21
N GLY A 552 17.93 -12.30 -18.36
CA GLY A 552 17.99 -12.16 -16.89
C GLY A 552 16.72 -11.63 -16.23
N ILE A 553 15.63 -11.45 -16.99
CA ILE A 553 14.28 -11.24 -16.45
C ILE A 553 13.46 -12.44 -16.95
N GLU A 554 13.73 -13.59 -16.35
CA GLU A 554 13.10 -14.86 -16.70
C GLU A 554 12.04 -15.19 -15.64
N ALA A 555 11.05 -16.01 -16.02
CA ALA A 555 10.25 -16.72 -15.04
C ALA A 555 11.19 -17.53 -14.12
N ASN A 556 10.76 -17.87 -12.91
CA ASN A 556 11.62 -18.53 -11.94
C ASN A 556 11.92 -20.03 -12.30
N LEU A 557 11.37 -20.53 -13.41
CA LEU A 557 11.72 -21.84 -13.99
C LEU A 557 12.99 -21.76 -14.85
N ASP A 558 13.94 -22.67 -14.64
CA ASP A 558 15.14 -22.81 -15.48
C ASP A 558 14.88 -23.74 -16.66
N SER A 559 13.78 -23.48 -17.36
CA SER A 559 13.37 -24.25 -18.52
C SER A 559 12.75 -23.32 -19.54
N ARG A 560 13.06 -23.53 -20.83
CA ARG A 560 12.55 -22.67 -21.90
C ARG A 560 11.39 -23.34 -22.62
N PRO A 561 10.37 -22.57 -23.02
CA PRO A 561 9.33 -23.11 -23.89
C PRO A 561 9.93 -23.55 -25.23
N ASN A 562 9.24 -24.46 -25.91
CA ASN A 562 9.63 -25.00 -27.21
C ASN A 562 9.27 -24.08 -28.40
N GLY A 563 8.41 -23.08 -28.17
CA GLY A 563 7.94 -22.13 -29.19
C GLY A 563 7.00 -22.71 -30.24
N ASN A 564 6.50 -23.94 -30.06
CA ASN A 564 5.59 -24.62 -30.98
C ASN A 564 4.14 -24.63 -30.48
N ASP A 565 3.94 -24.55 -29.17
CA ASP A 565 2.64 -24.44 -28.52
C ASP A 565 2.65 -23.28 -27.51
N ALA A 566 1.50 -22.67 -27.31
CA ALA A 566 1.32 -21.56 -26.40
C ALA A 566 0.93 -22.00 -24.98
N ASP A 567 0.45 -23.24 -24.81
CA ASP A 567 0.02 -23.76 -23.51
C ASP A 567 1.22 -24.04 -22.60
N LEU A 568 1.51 -23.13 -21.65
CA LEU A 568 2.60 -23.29 -20.71
C LEU A 568 2.23 -24.19 -19.53
N GLY A 569 0.95 -24.46 -19.28
CA GLY A 569 0.50 -25.33 -18.20
C GLY A 569 -0.24 -24.60 -17.09
N TRP A 570 -0.15 -25.13 -15.86
CA TRP A 570 -0.90 -24.63 -14.71
C TRP A 570 -0.12 -24.72 -13.41
N GLU A 571 -0.50 -23.89 -12.45
CA GLU A 571 0.08 -23.84 -11.10
C GLU A 571 -1.01 -23.85 -10.04
N LEU A 572 -0.68 -24.44 -8.89
CA LEU A 572 -1.54 -24.44 -7.70
C LEU A 572 -0.74 -24.04 -6.45
N ASP A 573 -1.15 -22.94 -5.86
CA ASP A 573 -0.51 -22.31 -4.70
C ASP A 573 -1.36 -22.45 -3.44
N LEU A 574 -0.70 -22.77 -2.33
CA LEU A 574 -1.25 -22.81 -0.99
C LEU A 574 -0.50 -21.80 -0.12
N ILE A 575 -1.20 -20.76 0.32
CA ILE A 575 -0.63 -19.68 1.12
C ILE A 575 -1.28 -19.68 2.50
N PHE A 576 -0.46 -19.73 3.55
CA PHE A 576 -0.90 -19.62 4.94
C PHE A 576 -0.22 -18.43 5.61
N GLY A 577 -1.03 -17.47 6.07
CA GLY A 577 -0.58 -16.31 6.83
C GLY A 577 -1.04 -16.37 8.28
N TYR A 578 -0.14 -16.12 9.23
CA TYR A 578 -0.46 -16.03 10.66
C TYR A 578 0.22 -14.82 11.30
N ARG A 579 -0.59 -13.81 11.62
CA ARG A 579 -0.15 -12.51 12.17
C ARG A 579 -0.77 -12.21 13.54
N ARG A 580 -1.21 -13.22 14.30
CA ARG A 580 -1.99 -13.04 15.54
C ARG A 580 -1.26 -12.25 16.63
N PHE A 581 0.07 -12.34 16.69
CA PHE A 581 0.86 -11.63 17.68
C PHE A 581 1.41 -10.34 17.06
N LYS A 582 1.21 -9.20 17.73
CA LYS A 582 1.55 -7.86 17.20
C LYS A 582 3.00 -7.67 16.71
N ARG A 583 3.91 -8.55 17.10
CA ARG A 583 5.35 -8.48 16.76
C ARG A 583 5.83 -9.62 15.89
N TRP A 584 4.99 -10.62 15.63
CA TRP A 584 5.41 -11.84 14.95
C TRP A 584 4.47 -12.13 13.80
N ASP A 585 5.06 -12.28 12.63
CA ASP A 585 4.38 -12.81 11.45
C ASP A 585 5.01 -14.14 11.07
N LEU A 586 4.16 -15.05 10.63
CA LEU A 586 4.52 -16.34 10.10
C LEU A 586 3.81 -16.50 8.76
N GLU A 587 4.57 -16.93 7.76
CA GLU A 587 4.10 -17.23 6.42
C GLU A 587 4.61 -18.60 6.01
N ILE A 588 3.73 -19.38 5.37
CA ILE A 588 4.06 -20.65 4.75
C ILE A 588 3.44 -20.64 3.36
N VAL A 589 4.25 -20.89 2.35
CA VAL A 589 3.80 -21.04 0.95
C VAL A 589 4.21 -22.43 0.47
N ALA A 590 3.34 -23.08 -0.30
CA ALA A 590 3.66 -24.26 -1.07
C ALA A 590 3.01 -24.16 -2.45
N ALA A 591 3.75 -24.48 -3.50
CA ALA A 591 3.29 -24.38 -4.87
C ALA A 591 3.69 -25.62 -5.67
N THR A 592 2.91 -25.92 -6.71
CA THR A 592 3.24 -26.95 -7.70
C THR A 592 2.89 -26.44 -9.09
N PHE A 593 3.82 -26.63 -10.02
CA PHE A 593 3.67 -26.26 -11.42
C PHE A 593 3.67 -27.52 -12.28
N GLU A 594 2.67 -27.65 -13.13
CA GLU A 594 2.56 -28.73 -14.11
C GLU A 594 2.71 -28.14 -15.53
N PRO A 595 3.81 -28.47 -16.23
CA PRO A 595 4.05 -27.96 -17.58
C PRO A 595 3.03 -28.44 -18.62
N GLY A 596 2.66 -27.52 -19.50
CA GLY A 596 1.79 -27.75 -20.66
C GLY A 596 2.57 -28.19 -21.92
N ALA A 597 1.88 -28.19 -23.07
CA ALA A 597 2.48 -28.57 -24.36
C ALA A 597 3.54 -27.59 -24.91
N GLY A 598 3.65 -26.41 -24.29
CA GLY A 598 4.66 -25.40 -24.56
C GLY A 598 6.06 -25.79 -24.08
N PHE A 599 6.20 -26.89 -23.31
CA PHE A 599 7.49 -27.46 -22.94
C PHE A 599 7.72 -28.80 -23.67
N ASP A 600 8.98 -29.12 -23.94
CA ASP A 600 9.36 -30.41 -24.53
C ASP A 600 9.41 -31.54 -23.49
N VAL A 601 9.47 -31.18 -22.20
CA VAL A 601 9.57 -32.09 -21.05
C VAL A 601 8.55 -31.68 -20.01
N ASN A 602 7.89 -32.66 -19.38
CA ASN A 602 6.64 -32.43 -18.66
C ASN A 602 6.64 -32.97 -17.21
N ASP A 603 7.76 -32.93 -16.50
CA ASP A 603 7.73 -33.28 -15.06
C ASP A 603 7.33 -32.08 -14.21
N SER A 604 6.67 -32.33 -13.08
CA SER A 604 6.15 -31.27 -12.22
C SER A 604 7.27 -30.62 -11.41
N ALA A 605 7.17 -29.31 -11.17
CA ALA A 605 8.03 -28.60 -10.24
C ALA A 605 7.31 -28.34 -8.92
N TYR A 606 8.07 -28.24 -7.83
CA TYR A 606 7.54 -27.94 -6.50
C TYR A 606 8.31 -26.82 -5.81
N TYR A 607 7.59 -26.03 -5.02
CA TYR A 607 8.15 -24.96 -4.21
C TYR A 607 7.55 -24.97 -2.82
N ALA A 608 8.37 -24.67 -1.80
CA ALA A 608 7.90 -24.43 -0.45
C ALA A 608 8.74 -23.35 0.24
N LYS A 609 8.06 -22.39 0.89
CA LYS A 609 8.68 -21.33 1.68
C LYS A 609 8.14 -21.32 3.10
N PHE A 610 9.05 -21.11 4.05
CA PHE A 610 8.72 -20.80 5.43
C PHE A 610 9.39 -19.49 5.81
N GLN A 611 8.62 -18.52 6.29
CA GLN A 611 9.14 -17.21 6.69
C GLN A 611 8.61 -16.81 8.06
N VAL A 612 9.49 -16.27 8.89
CA VAL A 612 9.14 -15.67 10.18
C VAL A 612 9.74 -14.29 10.29
N ARG A 613 8.94 -13.33 10.75
CA ARG A 613 9.33 -11.94 10.89
C ARG A 613 9.03 -11.43 12.28
N TYR A 614 9.96 -10.68 12.86
CA TYR A 614 9.85 -10.02 14.14
C TYR A 614 10.00 -8.50 14.02
N ARG A 615 9.08 -7.74 14.61
CA ARG A 615 9.09 -6.26 14.66
C ARG A 615 9.31 -5.74 16.08
N LEU A 616 10.18 -4.74 16.24
CA LEU A 616 10.60 -4.17 17.54
C LEU A 616 9.66 -3.08 18.06
#